data_AF-A0A957X708-F1
#
_entry.id   AF-A0A957X708-F1
#
_cell.length_a   1.000
_cell.length_b   1.000
_cell.length_c   1.000
_cell.angle_alpha   90.00
_cell.angle_beta   90.00
_cell.angle_gamma   90.00
#
_symmetry.space_group_name_H-M   'P 1'
#
loop_
_entity.id
_entity.type
_entity.pdbx_description
1 polymer ?
#
loop_
_entity_poly.entity_id
_entity_poly.type
_entity_poly.pdbx_seq_one_letter_code
_entity_poly.pdbx_strand_id
1 'polypeptide(L)'
;MKRMMVGSMIVLVCAALFSAVPLSLWSLQPAHAEENSADATCGTVRDLPAKECAALVALYRSTDGANWLDNTNWLATSTACEWTGVICNDDHVVELYLPNNGLRGSLPAELTDLTAVEFLDFSA
;
A
#
# COMPACT_ATOMS: atom_id res chain seq x y z
N MET A 1 0.37 -33.99 -6.44
CA MET A 1 -0.89 -34.77 -6.45
C MET A 1 -0.86 -35.75 -5.28
N LYS A 2 -1.90 -35.71 -4.39
CA LYS A 2 -2.31 -36.76 -3.40
C LYS A 2 -1.35 -36.94 -2.20
N ARG A 3 -1.74 -36.99 -0.90
CA ARG A 3 -3.00 -37.21 -0.12
C ARG A 3 -2.72 -36.77 1.34
N MET A 4 -3.55 -35.96 2.01
CA MET A 4 -4.67 -36.29 2.93
C MET A 4 -4.34 -36.98 4.28
N MET A 5 -4.61 -36.25 5.38
CA MET A 5 -5.20 -36.59 6.70
C MET A 5 -4.50 -37.52 7.72
N VAL A 6 -4.17 -36.97 8.91
CA VAL A 6 -4.30 -37.53 10.29
C VAL A 6 -4.22 -36.32 11.26
N GLY A 7 -4.96 -36.09 12.34
CA GLY A 7 -6.00 -36.82 13.08
C GLY A 7 -6.44 -35.90 14.24
N SER A 8 -7.72 -35.96 14.59
CA SER A 8 -8.37 -35.17 15.63
C SER A 8 -7.89 -35.59 17.02
N MET A 9 -7.53 -34.65 17.90
CA MET A 9 -7.45 -34.91 19.34
C MET A 9 -8.12 -33.77 20.11
N ILE A 10 -9.16 -34.20 20.82
CA ILE A 10 -10.22 -33.44 21.47
C ILE A 10 -9.65 -32.65 22.66
N VAL A 11 -9.81 -31.32 22.68
CA VAL A 11 -9.73 -30.54 23.91
C VAL A 11 -11.16 -30.32 24.40
N LEU A 12 -11.56 -31.14 25.37
CA LEU A 12 -12.79 -31.01 26.14
C LEU A 12 -12.74 -29.69 26.92
N VAL A 13 -13.43 -28.66 26.42
CA VAL A 13 -13.70 -27.45 27.21
C VAL A 13 -14.90 -27.77 28.12
N CYS A 14 -14.62 -27.89 29.43
CA CYS A 14 -15.63 -27.92 30.47
C CYS A 14 -16.46 -26.63 30.41
N ALA A 15 -17.69 -26.75 29.91
CA ALA A 15 -18.70 -25.71 29.99
C ALA A 15 -19.35 -25.75 31.38
N ALA A 16 -18.95 -24.83 32.26
CA ALA A 16 -19.76 -24.45 33.40
C ALA A 16 -19.64 -22.94 33.63
N LEU A 17 -20.62 -22.23 33.08
CA LEU A 17 -21.24 -21.03 33.66
C LEU A 17 -20.35 -19.78 33.82
N PHE A 18 -20.19 -19.04 32.73
CA PHE A 18 -20.53 -17.60 32.73
C PHE A 18 -21.18 -17.27 31.39
N SER A 19 -22.51 -17.43 31.39
CA SER A 19 -23.41 -16.81 30.43
C SER A 19 -23.21 -15.29 30.47
N ALA A 20 -22.53 -14.72 29.48
CA ALA A 20 -22.73 -13.35 28.97
C ALA A 20 -21.57 -12.86 28.10
N VAL A 21 -21.00 -13.72 27.25
CA VAL A 21 -20.24 -13.20 26.10
C VAL A 21 -20.99 -13.64 24.86
N PRO A 22 -21.74 -12.75 24.18
CA PRO A 22 -22.47 -13.11 22.98
C PRO A 22 -21.51 -13.69 21.94
N LEU A 23 -21.99 -14.62 21.12
CA LEU A 23 -21.24 -15.28 20.03
C LEU A 23 -20.64 -14.29 18.99
N SER A 24 -20.86 -12.99 19.16
CA SER A 24 -20.23 -11.91 18.43
C SER A 24 -18.86 -11.49 18.99
N LEU A 25 -18.36 -12.08 20.08
CA LEU A 25 -17.06 -11.76 20.67
C LEU A 25 -15.96 -12.81 20.39
N TRP A 26 -16.11 -13.64 19.35
CA TRP A 26 -14.98 -14.33 18.72
C TRP A 26 -14.40 -13.44 17.62
N SER A 27 -13.86 -12.31 18.03
CA SER A 27 -12.96 -11.51 17.20
C SER A 27 -11.83 -11.03 18.09
N LEU A 28 -11.11 -11.97 18.67
CA LEU A 28 -9.70 -11.73 19.00
C LEU A 28 -8.98 -11.56 17.66
N GLN A 29 -9.09 -10.36 17.12
CA GLN A 29 -8.20 -9.78 16.13
C GLN A 29 -6.80 -9.89 16.76
N PRO A 30 -5.83 -10.63 16.19
CA PRO A 30 -4.45 -10.19 16.36
C PRO A 30 -4.42 -8.76 15.84
N ALA A 31 -3.72 -7.81 16.46
CA ALA A 31 -3.67 -6.43 16.01
C ALA A 31 -3.39 -6.31 14.49
N HIS A 32 -4.45 -6.35 13.71
CA HIS A 32 -4.51 -6.01 12.32
C HIS A 32 -4.94 -4.56 12.39
N ALA A 33 -3.93 -3.70 12.42
CA ALA A 33 -4.09 -2.31 12.07
C ALA A 33 -4.95 -2.26 10.80
N GLU A 34 -5.87 -1.31 10.76
CA GLU A 34 -6.80 -1.14 9.66
C GLU A 34 -6.02 -0.97 8.35
N GLU A 35 -5.94 -2.04 7.55
CA GLU A 35 -5.20 -2.00 6.29
C GLU A 35 -6.02 -1.22 5.27
N ASN A 36 -5.70 0.07 5.21
CA ASN A 36 -5.97 0.95 4.10
C ASN A 36 -5.53 0.26 2.80
N SER A 37 -6.46 0.15 1.84
CA SER A 37 -6.36 -0.47 0.51
C SER A 37 -5.24 0.02 -0.45
N ALA A 38 -4.22 0.70 0.06
CA ALA A 38 -2.97 1.04 -0.63
C ALA A 38 -1.85 0.00 -0.39
N ASP A 39 -1.95 -0.81 0.67
CA ASP A 39 -0.86 -1.72 1.08
C ASP A 39 -0.68 -2.92 0.13
N ALA A 40 -1.76 -3.44 -0.47
CA ALA A 40 -1.66 -4.58 -1.39
C ALA A 40 -0.82 -4.29 -2.65
N THR A 41 -0.70 -3.03 -3.06
CA THR A 41 0.13 -2.64 -4.21
C THR A 41 1.58 -2.40 -3.77
N CYS A 42 1.78 -1.78 -2.61
CA CYS A 42 3.11 -1.48 -2.08
C CYS A 42 3.84 -2.68 -1.44
N GLY A 43 3.12 -3.73 -1.05
CA GLY A 43 3.74 -4.97 -0.56
C GLY A 43 4.63 -5.70 -1.58
N THR A 44 4.59 -5.31 -2.86
CA THR A 44 5.48 -5.85 -3.90
C THR A 44 6.64 -4.94 -4.27
N VAL A 45 6.58 -3.65 -3.93
CA VAL A 45 7.63 -2.66 -4.24
C VAL A 45 8.83 -2.90 -3.34
N ARG A 46 10.06 -2.87 -3.88
CA ARG A 46 11.26 -3.33 -3.15
C ARG A 46 12.37 -2.31 -2.99
N ASP A 47 12.27 -1.19 -3.68
CA ASP A 47 13.29 -0.15 -3.82
C ASP A 47 12.95 1.14 -3.05
N LEU A 48 11.84 1.15 -2.31
CA LEU A 48 11.39 2.27 -1.50
C LEU A 48 10.75 1.80 -0.17
N PRO A 49 10.77 2.63 0.89
CA PRO A 49 9.93 2.45 2.07
C PRO A 49 8.44 2.38 1.71
N ALA A 50 7.69 1.55 2.45
CA ALA A 50 6.27 1.34 2.18
C ALA A 50 5.43 2.63 2.18
N LYS A 51 5.79 3.61 3.02
CA LYS A 51 5.13 4.92 3.09
C LYS A 51 5.35 5.75 1.83
N GLU A 52 6.57 5.75 1.28
CA GLU A 52 6.87 6.49 0.05
C GLU A 52 6.18 5.86 -1.15
N CYS A 53 6.17 4.53 -1.23
CA CYS A 53 5.34 3.84 -2.21
C CYS A 53 3.85 4.23 -2.07
N ALA A 54 3.32 4.22 -0.85
CA ALA A 54 1.92 4.57 -0.61
C ALA A 54 1.61 6.01 -1.05
N ALA A 55 2.52 6.95 -0.81
CA ALA A 55 2.42 8.33 -1.28
C ALA A 55 2.38 8.45 -2.81
N LEU A 56 3.26 7.73 -3.52
CA LEU A 56 3.25 7.69 -4.99
C LEU A 56 1.97 7.04 -5.53
N VAL A 57 1.53 5.92 -4.95
CA VAL A 57 0.27 5.26 -5.33
C VAL A 57 -0.94 6.18 -5.07
N ALA A 58 -0.94 6.90 -3.95
CA ALA A 58 -1.98 7.89 -3.64
C ALA A 58 -1.98 9.03 -4.68
N LEU A 59 -0.81 9.50 -5.11
CA LEU A 59 -0.70 10.54 -6.15
C LEU A 59 -1.31 10.04 -7.47
N TYR A 60 -0.90 8.85 -7.90
CA TYR A 60 -1.44 8.23 -9.12
C TYR A 60 -2.97 8.13 -9.07
N ARG A 61 -3.53 7.62 -7.97
CA ARG A 61 -4.98 7.42 -7.85
C ARG A 61 -5.76 8.73 -7.72
N SER A 62 -5.23 9.71 -6.99
CA SER A 62 -5.93 10.98 -6.69
C SER A 62 -5.90 12.00 -7.82
N THR A 63 -4.97 11.84 -8.77
CA THR A 63 -4.78 12.78 -9.88
C THR A 63 -5.03 12.16 -11.26
N ASP A 64 -5.84 11.10 -11.30
CA ASP A 64 -6.28 10.43 -12.54
C ASP A 64 -5.14 9.79 -13.35
N GLY A 65 -4.24 9.08 -12.65
CA GLY A 65 -3.00 8.49 -13.18
C GLY A 65 -3.14 7.56 -14.38
N ALA A 66 -4.29 6.91 -14.53
CA ALA A 66 -4.59 6.09 -15.71
C ALA A 66 -4.70 6.91 -17.00
N ASN A 67 -4.95 8.22 -16.89
CA ASN A 67 -5.15 9.15 -17.99
C ASN A 67 -4.03 10.21 -18.10
N TRP A 68 -2.94 10.09 -17.32
CA TRP A 68 -1.75 10.91 -17.52
C TRP A 68 -1.15 10.68 -18.91
N LEU A 69 -0.43 11.67 -19.43
CA LEU A 69 0.19 11.59 -20.76
C LEU A 69 1.31 10.55 -20.80
N ASP A 70 2.11 10.47 -19.75
CA ASP A 70 3.10 9.41 -19.51
C ASP A 70 2.93 8.87 -18.08
N ASN A 71 2.50 7.62 -18.00
CA ASN A 71 2.39 6.85 -16.77
C ASN A 71 3.17 5.53 -16.87
N THR A 72 4.24 5.51 -17.67
CA THR A 72 5.01 4.31 -17.91
C THR A 72 5.51 3.71 -16.58
N ASN A 73 5.33 2.40 -16.45
CA ASN A 73 5.66 1.57 -15.29
C ASN A 73 4.86 1.82 -13.99
N TRP A 74 4.15 2.94 -13.86
CA TRP A 74 3.34 3.24 -12.68
C TRP A 74 2.34 2.10 -12.42
N LEU A 75 2.41 1.51 -11.22
CA LEU A 75 1.62 0.36 -10.77
C LEU A 75 1.79 -0.94 -11.60
N ALA A 76 2.69 -0.98 -12.57
CA ALA A 76 2.95 -2.14 -13.41
C ALA A 76 4.24 -2.90 -13.01
N THR A 77 5.20 -2.20 -12.39
CA THR A 77 6.46 -2.78 -11.92
C THR A 77 6.55 -2.74 -10.39
N SER A 78 7.38 -3.62 -9.84
CA SER A 78 7.74 -3.66 -8.41
C SER A 78 8.93 -2.75 -8.06
N THR A 79 9.38 -1.93 -9.00
CA THR A 79 10.54 -1.04 -8.87
C THR A 79 10.04 0.37 -9.13
N ALA A 80 9.68 1.08 -8.05
CA ALA A 80 9.05 2.40 -8.14
C ALA A 80 9.99 3.48 -8.68
N CYS A 81 11.30 3.31 -8.50
CA CYS A 81 12.32 4.19 -9.06
C CYS A 81 12.47 4.06 -10.59
N GLU A 82 11.80 3.08 -11.21
CA GLU A 82 11.67 2.96 -12.67
C GLU A 82 10.38 3.58 -13.21
N TRP A 83 9.53 4.15 -12.34
CA TRP A 83 8.33 4.86 -12.76
C TRP A 83 8.70 6.19 -13.42
N THR A 84 8.05 6.52 -14.53
CA THR A 84 8.34 7.80 -15.21
C THR A 84 8.21 8.97 -14.25
N GLY A 85 9.24 9.81 -14.21
CA GLY A 85 9.27 11.03 -13.40
C GLY A 85 9.67 10.81 -11.94
N VAL A 86 9.97 9.58 -11.51
CA VAL A 86 10.46 9.28 -10.17
C VAL A 86 11.98 9.08 -10.21
N ILE A 87 12.72 9.84 -9.42
CA ILE A 87 14.16 9.64 -9.23
C ILE A 87 14.41 9.34 -7.76
N CYS A 88 15.17 8.27 -7.52
CA CYS A 88 15.53 7.83 -6.18
C CYS A 88 17.03 7.94 -5.92
N ASN A 89 17.39 8.14 -4.66
CA ASN A 89 18.72 7.97 -4.13
C ASN A 89 18.65 7.24 -2.79
N ASP A 90 19.54 6.26 -2.56
CA ASP A 90 19.59 5.46 -1.32
C ASP A 90 18.21 4.94 -0.86
N ASP A 91 17.45 4.36 -1.80
CA ASP A 91 16.09 3.83 -1.59
C ASP A 91 15.04 4.88 -1.17
N HIS A 92 15.29 6.16 -1.42
CA HIS A 92 14.35 7.25 -1.15
C HIS A 92 14.05 8.08 -2.39
N VAL A 93 12.80 8.53 -2.55
CA VAL A 93 12.45 9.46 -3.63
C VAL A 93 13.08 10.82 -3.34
N VAL A 94 13.94 11.27 -4.25
CA VAL A 94 14.60 12.58 -4.18
C VAL A 94 14.07 13.57 -5.21
N GLU A 95 13.55 13.09 -6.34
CA GLU A 95 12.86 13.94 -7.31
C GLU A 95 11.57 13.31 -7.80
N LEU A 96 10.55 14.15 -7.94
CA LEU A 96 9.27 13.80 -8.53
C LEU A 96 8.88 14.86 -9.58
N TYR A 97 9.10 14.52 -10.84
CA TYR A 97 9.02 15.43 -11.98
C TYR A 97 7.98 14.94 -12.99
N LEU A 98 6.77 15.53 -12.94
CA LEU A 98 5.64 15.20 -13.81
C LEU A 98 5.04 16.46 -14.47
N PRO A 99 5.86 17.35 -15.05
CA PRO A 99 5.35 18.57 -15.66
C PRO A 99 4.53 18.26 -16.91
N ASN A 100 3.52 19.08 -17.16
CA ASN A 100 2.60 18.97 -18.29
C ASN A 100 2.00 17.56 -18.45
N ASN A 101 1.91 16.76 -17.38
CA ASN A 101 1.51 15.35 -17.49
C ASN A 101 -0.01 15.13 -17.38
N GLY A 102 -0.79 16.22 -17.35
CA GLY A 102 -2.24 16.16 -17.34
C GLY A 102 -2.83 15.65 -16.02
N LEU A 103 -2.18 15.91 -14.89
CA LEU A 103 -2.68 15.56 -13.56
C LEU A 103 -4.02 16.26 -13.30
N ARG A 104 -5.06 15.49 -12.94
CA ARG A 104 -6.42 16.01 -12.69
C ARG A 104 -6.94 15.50 -11.36
N GLY A 105 -7.23 16.43 -10.44
CA GLY A 105 -7.75 16.09 -9.13
C GLY A 105 -7.07 16.91 -8.04
N SER A 106 -6.89 16.30 -6.88
CA SER A 106 -6.22 16.92 -5.72
C SER A 106 -4.93 16.19 -5.39
N LEU A 107 -3.91 16.94 -4.98
CA LEU A 107 -2.70 16.34 -4.43
C LEU A 107 -2.99 15.66 -3.09
N PRO A 108 -2.53 14.42 -2.88
CA PRO A 108 -2.80 13.68 -1.65
C PRO A 108 -1.93 14.20 -0.49
N ALA A 109 -2.43 14.06 0.74
CA ALA A 109 -1.69 14.50 1.92
C ALA A 109 -0.45 13.61 2.18
N GLU A 110 -0.52 12.37 1.73
CA GLU A 110 0.52 11.35 1.81
C GLU A 110 1.82 11.78 1.12
N LEU A 111 1.81 12.80 0.24
CA LEU A 111 3.05 13.38 -0.31
C LEU A 111 4.04 13.83 0.78
N THR A 112 3.57 14.13 2.00
CA THR A 112 4.45 14.46 3.12
C THR A 112 5.30 13.29 3.61
N ASP A 113 4.96 12.06 3.23
CA ASP A 113 5.78 10.87 3.54
C ASP A 113 7.01 10.77 2.62
N LEU A 114 7.09 11.54 1.54
CA LEU A 114 8.28 11.66 0.68
C LEU A 114 9.32 12.60 1.31
N THR A 115 9.94 12.13 2.39
CA THR A 115 10.75 12.99 3.28
C THR A 115 12.09 13.45 2.71
N ALA A 116 12.59 12.79 1.66
CA ALA A 116 13.88 13.09 1.04
C ALA A 116 13.76 13.90 -0.27
N VAL A 117 12.54 14.32 -0.65
CA VAL A 117 12.33 15.04 -1.92
C VAL A 117 13.00 16.41 -1.89
N GLU A 118 13.87 16.62 -2.87
CA GLU A 118 14.57 17.88 -3.12
C GLU A 118 13.92 18.67 -4.26
N PHE A 119 13.32 17.96 -5.21
CA PHE A 119 12.69 18.56 -6.38
C PHE A 119 11.31 17.97 -6.69
N LEU A 120 10.33 18.84 -6.87
CA LEU A 120 8.94 18.47 -7.11
C LEU A 120 8.31 19.41 -8.13
N ASP A 121 7.83 18.85 -9.23
CA ASP A 121 7.17 19.59 -10.30
C ASP A 121 5.92 18.86 -10.81
N PHE A 122 4.78 19.52 -10.66
CA PHE A 122 3.47 19.09 -11.17
C PHE A 122 2.84 20.16 -12.07
N SER A 123 3.64 21.12 -12.56
CA SER A 123 3.16 22.25 -13.35
C SER A 123 2.46 21.79 -14.64
N ALA A 124 1.55 22.62 -15.15
CA ALA A 124 0.74 22.36 -16.32
C ALA A 124 0.79 23.54 -17.30
#